data_AF-A0A4R2NAE8-F1
#
_entry.id   AF-A0A4R2NAE8-F1
#
_cell.length_a   1.000
_cell.length_b   1.000
_cell.length_c   1.000
_cell.angle_alpha   90.00
_cell.angle_beta   90.00
_cell.angle_gamma   90.00
#
_symmetry.space_group_name_H-M   'P 1'
#
loop_
_entity.id
_entity.type
_entity.pdbx_description
1 polymer ?
#
loop_
_entity_poly.entity_id
_entity_poly.type
_entity_poly.pdbx_seq_one_letter_code
_entity_poly.pdbx_strand_id
1 'polypeptide(L)'
;MTDIANEITIDLPYPPTVNTYWRHTKQGRHYITEKGKMYQSKVFVACLGYLKFEKPVSISVKVWLPDNRKRDLDNLWKVLLDSLVNAQILPDDCWQCVPKQSIEAVGIEKGGRVVVRIRELS
;
A
#
# COMPACT_ATOMS: atom_id res chain seq x y z
N MET A 1 -16.25 20.34 -19.48
CA MET A 1 -14.89 19.79 -19.32
C MET A 1 -15.05 18.52 -18.51
N THR A 2 -14.82 17.36 -19.11
CA THR A 2 -14.79 16.09 -18.39
C THR A 2 -13.57 16.13 -17.47
N ASP A 3 -13.78 16.14 -16.16
CA ASP A 3 -12.71 15.93 -15.19
C ASP A 3 -12.02 14.60 -15.55
N ILE A 4 -10.83 14.67 -16.12
CA ILE A 4 -9.97 13.50 -16.24
C ILE A 4 -9.47 13.28 -14.82
N ALA A 5 -10.17 12.43 -14.06
CA ALA A 5 -9.76 12.06 -12.71
C ALA A 5 -8.31 11.54 -12.78
N ASN A 6 -7.42 12.19 -12.03
CA ASN A 6 -6.03 11.81 -11.94
C ASN A 6 -5.93 10.39 -11.39
N GLU A 7 -5.12 9.55 -12.03
CA GLU A 7 -5.02 8.13 -11.70
C GLU A 7 -3.61 7.61 -11.93
N ILE A 8 -3.12 6.82 -10.98
CA ILE A 8 -1.84 6.11 -11.11
C ILE A 8 -2.03 4.62 -10.81
N THR A 9 -1.22 3.79 -11.46
CA THR A 9 -1.12 2.36 -11.18
C THR A 9 0.34 2.03 -10.89
N ILE A 10 0.58 1.46 -9.72
CA ILE A 10 1.92 1.17 -9.20
C ILE A 10 2.06 -0.33 -9.02
N ASP A 11 3.15 -0.88 -9.55
CA ASP A 11 3.54 -2.28 -9.38
C ASP A 11 4.49 -2.40 -8.19
N LEU A 12 4.10 -3.19 -7.19
CA LEU A 12 4.81 -3.34 -5.93
C LEU A 12 5.15 -4.81 -5.66
N PRO A 13 6.30 -5.08 -5.01
CA PRO A 13 6.58 -6.41 -4.50
C PRO A 13 5.55 -6.79 -3.41
N TYR A 14 5.40 -8.09 -3.14
CA TYR A 14 4.56 -8.51 -2.02
C TYR A 14 5.08 -7.96 -0.68
N PRO A 15 4.22 -7.35 0.16
CA PRO A 15 4.67 -6.75 1.41
C PRO A 15 5.11 -7.80 2.44
N PRO A 16 6.02 -7.43 3.35
CA PRO A 16 6.25 -8.22 4.55
C PRO A 16 4.96 -8.30 5.39
N THR A 17 4.85 -9.31 6.25
CA THR A 17 3.72 -9.40 7.19
C THR A 17 3.73 -8.23 8.17
N VAL A 18 2.57 -7.84 8.71
CA VAL A 18 2.42 -6.79 9.74
C VAL A 18 3.43 -6.98 10.88
N ASN A 19 3.57 -8.23 11.38
CA ASN A 19 4.51 -8.56 12.45
C ASN A 19 5.98 -8.47 12.02
N THR A 20 6.28 -8.60 10.73
CA THR A 20 7.63 -8.37 10.20
C THR A 20 7.87 -6.88 9.98
N TYR A 21 6.84 -6.13 9.61
CA TYR A 21 6.91 -4.71 9.30
C TYR A 21 7.05 -3.86 10.56
N TRP A 22 6.20 -4.08 11.57
CA TRP A 22 6.28 -3.41 12.86
C TRP A 22 6.78 -4.34 13.96
N ARG A 23 7.46 -3.75 14.94
CA ARG A 23 7.76 -4.37 16.23
C ARG A 23 7.37 -3.43 17.35
N HIS A 24 7.24 -4.00 18.54
CA HIS A 24 6.92 -3.27 19.75
C HIS A 24 8.11 -3.33 20.70
N THR A 25 8.40 -2.23 21.36
CA THR A 25 9.34 -2.19 22.48
C THR A 25 8.67 -2.71 23.75
N LYS A 26 9.46 -3.06 24.77
CA LYS A 26 8.94 -3.43 26.10
C LYS A 26 8.09 -2.32 26.75
N GLN A 27 8.25 -1.07 26.29
CA GLN A 27 7.52 0.11 26.75
C GLN A 27 6.25 0.38 25.91
N GLY A 28 5.83 -0.54 25.04
CA GLY A 28 4.61 -0.42 24.24
C GLY A 28 4.73 0.46 22.99
N ARG A 29 5.91 1.02 22.68
CA ARG A 29 6.10 1.83 21.46
C ARG A 29 6.27 0.95 20.23
N HIS A 30 5.56 1.28 19.16
CA HIS A 30 5.71 0.65 17.85
C HIS A 30 6.84 1.31 17.07
N TYR A 31 7.59 0.51 16.30
CA TYR A 31 8.57 1.01 15.34
C TYR A 31 8.61 0.14 14.08
N ILE A 32 8.96 0.77 12.96
CA ILE A 32 9.15 0.09 11.67
C ILE A 32 10.50 -0.62 11.68
N THR A 33 10.51 -1.91 11.37
CA THR A 33 11.73 -2.71 11.29
C THR A 33 12.58 -2.33 10.09
N GLU A 34 13.83 -2.81 10.04
CA GLU A 34 14.68 -2.68 8.86
C GLU A 34 14.02 -3.27 7.60
N LYS A 35 13.37 -4.44 7.70
CA LYS A 35 12.61 -5.03 6.59
C LYS A 35 11.43 -4.17 6.16
N GLY A 36 10.75 -3.52 7.11
CA GLY A 36 9.70 -2.54 6.81
C GLY A 36 10.23 -1.33 6.06
N LYS A 37 11.35 -0.75 6.51
CA LYS A 37 12.02 0.38 5.84
C LYS A 37 12.54 0.02 4.44
N MET A 38 13.05 -1.19 4.26
CA MET A 38 13.45 -1.70 2.94
C MET A 38 12.23 -1.80 2.01
N TYR A 39 11.08 -2.24 2.53
CA TYR A 39 9.84 -2.27 1.76
C TYR A 39 9.38 -0.85 1.41
N GLN A 40 9.34 0.08 2.38
CA GLN A 40 9.03 1.50 2.13
C GLN A 40 9.93 2.10 1.06
N SER A 41 11.23 1.79 1.07
CA SER A 41 12.17 2.26 0.06
C SER A 41 11.82 1.75 -1.34
N LYS A 42 11.41 0.48 -1.46
CA LYS A 42 10.96 -0.08 -2.76
C LYS A 42 9.68 0.59 -3.25
N VAL A 43 8.73 0.86 -2.33
CA VAL A 43 7.50 1.59 -2.66
C VAL A 43 7.82 3.02 -3.10
N PHE A 44 8.67 3.74 -2.37
CA PHE A 44 9.13 5.08 -2.74
C PHE A 44 9.74 5.10 -4.15
N VAL A 45 10.64 4.15 -4.46
CA VAL A 45 11.24 4.04 -5.79
C VAL A 45 10.20 3.78 -6.88
N ALA A 46 9.23 2.89 -6.63
CA ALA A 46 8.14 2.60 -7.58
C ALA A 46 7.20 3.80 -7.78
N CYS A 47 7.16 4.72 -6.82
CA CYS A 47 6.36 5.93 -6.85
C CYS A 47 7.08 7.14 -7.46
N LEU A 48 8.37 7.03 -7.81
CA LEU A 48 9.14 8.14 -8.37
C LEU A 48 8.50 8.67 -9.67
N GLY A 49 8.31 9.99 -9.72
CA GLY A 49 7.71 10.68 -10.86
C GLY A 49 6.20 10.90 -10.73
N TYR A 50 5.54 10.36 -9.70
CA TYR A 50 4.17 10.71 -9.37
C TYR A 50 4.11 11.82 -8.32
N LEU A 51 3.08 12.65 -8.43
CA LEU A 51 2.81 13.72 -7.47
C LEU A 51 1.88 13.20 -6.37
N LYS A 52 1.99 13.85 -5.21
CA LYS A 52 1.09 13.65 -4.08
C LYS A 52 -0.34 14.00 -4.46
N PHE A 53 -1.30 13.17 -4.06
CA PHE A 53 -2.72 13.47 -4.21
C PHE A 53 -3.18 14.52 -3.20
N GLU A 54 -3.90 15.54 -3.66
CA GLU A 54 -4.48 16.59 -2.80
C GLU A 54 -5.96 16.35 -2.49
N LYS A 55 -6.65 15.60 -3.36
CA LYS A 55 -8.05 15.23 -3.20
C LYS A 55 -8.18 13.83 -2.59
N PRO A 56 -9.33 13.50 -1.95
CA PRO A 56 -9.63 12.14 -1.53
C PRO A 56 -9.50 11.14 -2.69
N VAL A 57 -9.00 9.95 -2.41
CA VAL A 57 -8.75 8.92 -3.42
C VAL A 57 -9.51 7.62 -3.15
N SER A 58 -9.79 6.87 -4.21
CA SER A 58 -10.10 5.45 -4.11
C SER A 58 -8.86 4.61 -4.40
N ILE A 59 -8.64 3.57 -3.60
CA ILE A 59 -7.56 2.61 -3.81
C ILE A 59 -8.14 1.22 -4.11
N SER A 60 -7.67 0.62 -5.19
CA SER A 60 -7.98 -0.77 -5.54
C SER A 60 -6.68 -1.56 -5.67
N VAL A 61 -6.63 -2.71 -5.02
CA VAL A 61 -5.43 -3.53 -4.90
C VAL A 61 -5.71 -4.92 -5.48
N LYS A 62 -4.87 -5.34 -6.43
CA LYS A 62 -4.83 -6.73 -6.90
C LYS A 62 -3.61 -7.43 -6.35
N VAL A 63 -3.81 -8.61 -5.79
CA VAL A 63 -2.77 -9.37 -5.06
C VAL A 63 -2.54 -10.72 -5.72
N TRP A 64 -1.32 -10.97 -6.14
CA TRP A 64 -0.81 -12.29 -6.44
C TRP A 64 -0.07 -12.80 -5.20
N LEU A 65 -0.63 -13.81 -4.55
CA LEU A 65 -0.09 -14.35 -3.32
C LEU A 65 1.19 -15.15 -3.60
N PRO A 66 2.17 -15.16 -2.68
CA PRO A 66 3.43 -15.88 -2.87
C PRO A 66 3.26 -17.41 -2.86
N ASP A 67 2.16 -17.91 -2.26
CA ASP A 67 1.82 -19.32 -2.13
C ASP A 67 0.35 -19.49 -1.67
N ASN A 68 -0.13 -20.74 -1.60
CA ASN A 68 -1.50 -21.12 -1.24
C ASN A 68 -1.81 -21.10 0.27
N ARG A 69 -0.95 -20.53 1.13
CA ARG A 69 -1.25 -20.46 2.56
C ARG A 69 -2.45 -19.53 2.81
N LYS A 70 -3.34 -19.94 3.72
CA LYS A 70 -4.41 -19.08 4.22
C LYS A 70 -3.81 -17.84 4.88
N ARG A 71 -4.25 -16.66 4.44
CA ARG A 71 -3.82 -15.37 4.95
C ARG A 71 -5.02 -14.44 5.02
N ASP A 72 -4.98 -13.56 6.00
CA ASP A 72 -5.87 -12.42 6.08
C ASP A 72 -5.33 -11.29 5.18
N LEU A 73 -6.13 -10.89 4.20
CA LEU A 73 -5.79 -9.83 3.24
C LEU A 73 -5.79 -8.44 3.90
N ASP A 74 -6.54 -8.25 4.99
CA ASP A 74 -6.65 -6.94 5.63
C ASP A 74 -5.32 -6.49 6.24
N ASN A 75 -4.44 -7.42 6.57
CA ASN A 75 -3.09 -7.12 7.01
C ASN A 75 -2.24 -6.42 5.94
N LEU A 76 -2.56 -6.59 4.66
CA LEU A 76 -1.85 -5.91 3.57
C LEU A 76 -2.15 -4.41 3.57
N TRP A 77 -3.38 -4.00 3.92
CA TRP A 77 -3.78 -2.60 3.95
C TRP A 77 -2.88 -1.76 4.84
N LYS A 78 -2.61 -2.24 6.06
CA LYS A 78 -1.77 -1.52 7.02
C LYS A 78 -0.41 -1.19 6.40
N VAL A 79 0.24 -2.19 5.81
CA VAL A 79 1.60 -2.03 5.27
C VAL A 79 1.60 -1.18 4.01
N LEU A 80 0.61 -1.36 3.13
CA LEU A 80 0.49 -0.62 1.87
C LEU A 80 0.22 0.86 2.13
N LEU A 81 -0.74 1.19 2.98
CA LEU A 81 -1.09 2.59 3.27
C LEU A 81 0.06 3.34 3.94
N ASP A 82 0.67 2.76 4.98
CA ASP A 82 1.84 3.36 5.66
C ASP A 82 3.00 3.60 4.67
N SER A 83 3.22 2.67 3.74
CA SER A 83 4.26 2.81 2.71
C SER A 83 3.93 3.87 1.67
N LEU A 84 2.66 4.03 1.27
CA LEU A 84 2.21 5.05 0.31
C LEU A 84 2.22 6.46 0.92
N VAL A 85 1.92 6.59 2.21
CA VAL A 85 2.10 7.83 2.98
C VAL A 85 3.59 8.16 3.10
N ASN A 86 4.43 7.18 3.45
CA ASN A 86 5.88 7.37 3.49
C ASN A 86 6.46 7.76 2.12
N ALA A 87 5.90 7.21 1.04
CA ALA A 87 6.25 7.54 -0.34
C ALA A 87 5.73 8.90 -0.82
N GLN A 88 5.04 9.66 0.05
CA GLN A 88 4.42 10.96 -0.25
C GLN A 88 3.37 10.93 -1.38
N ILE A 89 2.79 9.76 -1.68
CA ILE A 89 1.68 9.65 -2.62
C ILE A 89 0.36 10.03 -1.94
N LEU A 90 0.16 9.55 -0.72
CA LEU A 90 -1.00 9.87 0.09
C LEU A 90 -0.63 10.93 1.13
N PRO A 91 -1.50 11.91 1.42
CA PRO A 91 -1.30 12.84 2.52
C PRO A 91 -1.40 12.17 3.89
N ASP A 92 -2.30 11.21 4.03
CA ASP A 92 -2.59 10.46 5.24
C ASP A 92 -3.32 9.16 4.86
N ASP A 93 -3.36 8.18 5.77
CA ASP A 93 -4.08 6.91 5.58
C ASP A 93 -5.53 6.92 6.13
N CYS A 94 -5.97 8.08 6.64
CA CYS A 94 -7.30 8.25 7.22
C CYS A 94 -8.45 8.16 6.19
N TRP A 95 -9.67 7.90 6.68
CA TRP A 95 -10.85 7.70 5.83
C TRP A 95 -11.21 8.93 4.99
N GLN A 96 -10.88 10.15 5.43
CA GLN A 96 -11.08 11.36 4.63
C GLN A 96 -10.17 11.39 3.39
N CYS A 97 -8.95 10.85 3.51
CA CYS A 97 -8.00 10.76 2.41
C CYS A 97 -8.28 9.55 1.52
N VAL A 98 -8.67 8.41 2.12
CA VAL A 98 -8.93 7.16 1.40
C VAL A 98 -10.31 6.59 1.74
N PRO A 99 -11.41 7.23 1.29
CA PRO A 99 -12.77 6.81 1.64
C PRO A 99 -13.23 5.52 0.94
N LYS A 100 -12.52 5.05 -0.09
CA LYS A 100 -12.86 3.83 -0.84
C LYS A 100 -11.64 2.94 -0.99
N GLN A 101 -11.74 1.71 -0.49
CA GLN A 101 -10.66 0.72 -0.50
C GLN A 101 -11.21 -0.63 -0.95
N SER A 102 -10.47 -1.34 -1.80
CA SER A 102 -10.81 -2.71 -2.22
C SER A 102 -9.55 -3.53 -2.46
N ILE A 103 -9.57 -4.79 -2.02
CA ILE A 103 -8.46 -5.72 -2.20
C ILE A 103 -8.98 -7.04 -2.74
N GLU A 104 -8.32 -7.55 -3.78
CA GLU A 104 -8.72 -8.78 -4.47
C GLU A 104 -7.50 -9.71 -4.59
N ALA A 105 -7.64 -10.95 -4.11
CA ALA A 105 -6.67 -12.00 -4.41
C ALA A 105 -6.97 -12.57 -5.79
N VAL A 106 -6.05 -12.37 -6.74
CA VAL A 106 -6.27 -12.68 -8.16
C VAL A 106 -5.48 -13.91 -8.64
N GLY A 107 -4.55 -14.43 -7.83
CA GLY A 107 -3.79 -15.63 -8.17
C GLY A 107 -2.61 -15.91 -7.26
N ILE A 108 -1.78 -16.87 -7.66
CA ILE A 108 -0.52 -17.23 -7.00
C ILE A 108 0.65 -16.93 -7.94
N GLU A 109 1.67 -16.24 -7.45
CA GLU A 109 2.90 -15.94 -8.19
C GLU A 109 4.10 -16.14 -7.26
N LYS A 110 5.17 -16.81 -7.73
CA LYS A 110 6.34 -17.08 -6.89
C LYS A 110 7.00 -15.76 -6.46
N GLY A 111 7.06 -15.52 -5.15
CA GLY A 111 7.57 -14.27 -4.57
C GLY A 111 6.47 -13.23 -4.29
N GLY A 112 5.30 -13.41 -4.91
CA GLY A 112 4.13 -12.56 -4.76
C GLY A 112 4.30 -11.17 -5.37
N ARG A 113 3.16 -10.53 -5.65
CA ARG A 113 3.10 -9.22 -6.29
C ARG A 113 1.82 -8.50 -5.90
N VAL A 114 1.88 -7.17 -5.85
CA VAL A 114 0.73 -6.32 -5.59
C VAL A 114 0.68 -5.22 -6.64
N VAL A 115 -0.48 -5.03 -7.26
CA VAL A 115 -0.74 -3.89 -8.13
C VAL A 115 -1.72 -2.97 -7.42
N VAL A 116 -1.29 -1.74 -7.15
CA VAL A 116 -2.07 -0.71 -6.47
C VAL A 116 -2.50 0.33 -7.50
N ARG A 117 -3.80 0.53 -7.63
CA ARG A 117 -4.38 1.59 -8.45
C ARG A 117 -5.04 2.62 -7.55
N ILE A 118 -4.66 3.88 -7.74
CA ILE A 118 -5.12 5.02 -6.93
C ILE A 118 -5.75 6.03 -7.87
N ARG A 119 -6.99 6.42 -7.60
CA ARG A 119 -7.76 7.36 -8.41
C ARG A 119 -8.32 8.48 -7.56
N GLU A 120 -8.18 9.72 -7.99
CA GLU A 120 -8.86 10.85 -7.36
C GLU A 120 -10.39 10.69 -7.42
N LEU A 121 -11.03 11.14 -6.35
CA LEU A 121 -12.47 11.30 -6.28
C LEU A 121 -12.81 12.76 -6.59
N SER A 122 -13.76 12.94 -7.50
CA SER A 122 -14.37 14.22 -7.86
C SER A 122 -15.25 14.75 -6.73
#